data_AF-A0A850MP34-F1
#
_entry.id   AF-A0A850MP34-F1
#
_cell.length_a   1.000
_cell.length_b   1.000
_cell.length_c   1.000
_cell.angle_alpha   90.00
_cell.angle_beta   90.00
_cell.angle_gamma   90.00
#
_symmetry.space_group_name_H-M   'P 1'
#
loop_
_entity.id
_entity.type
_entity.pdbx_description
1 polymer ?
#
loop_
_entity_poly.entity_id
_entity_poly.type
_entity_poly.pdbx_seq_one_letter_code
_entity_poly.pdbx_strand_id
1 'polypeptide(L)'
;MNKNSKINPFHPLNRMERFALLLTDVRKCFSGEAHRLSQEKISQMLDEIVHDEHLFYMIFFMGAYHAVKKENKSEKQRKESINAMEVLMGWEKQSVREKVNSVYIRPLNVLNDELASKKDRDNPTKEFSTLMKLFHEKRDSLTNFTQRRPFYKEILNPPPQATLYVCILLEKVADFFRFKEKKFNWDQMENIMEDIFEFLLEWISIVAGLTYYHLKYRLGTKEQVEDLLDALKDINGYEEHRKLGVLEEMPRFSLSGRSVESSTFEQIKLELDGGCPSVISYEDEGRRSQLQDSEDLVIKDEKIKILFQYPLSNDVLLEFESIGGFTRMDIFRCIYEGYKKIYEEEEKDLGDPGSAPHLLNRARSNGKYGIWGHYMGDLYIEGVLYNKSNKTIKLRIGS
;
A
#
# COMPACT_ATOMS: atom_id res chain seq x y z
N MET A 1 8.85 -41.61 5.10
CA MET A 1 9.48 -40.27 5.05
C MET A 1 8.42 -39.26 4.64
N ASN A 2 7.88 -38.49 5.60
CA ASN A 2 6.87 -37.46 5.37
C ASN A 2 7.53 -36.24 4.72
N LYS A 3 7.15 -35.93 3.47
CA LYS A 3 7.44 -34.66 2.82
C LYS A 3 6.45 -33.61 3.34
N ASN A 4 6.78 -32.97 4.46
CA ASN A 4 6.16 -31.70 4.83
C ASN A 4 6.64 -30.63 3.84
N SER A 5 5.93 -30.44 2.74
CA SER A 5 6.05 -29.20 1.98
C SER A 5 5.58 -28.07 2.90
N LYS A 6 6.48 -27.14 3.22
CA LYS A 6 6.09 -25.86 3.83
C LYS A 6 5.21 -25.14 2.80
N ILE A 7 3.90 -25.33 2.90
CA ILE A 7 2.91 -24.55 2.17
C ILE A 7 3.20 -23.10 2.55
N ASN A 8 3.54 -22.27 1.56
CA ASN A 8 3.58 -20.84 1.75
C ASN A 8 2.18 -20.45 2.28
N PRO A 9 2.06 -19.94 3.53
CA PRO A 9 0.74 -19.67 4.13
C PRO A 9 -0.04 -18.63 3.32
N PHE A 10 0.63 -17.95 2.40
CA PHE A 10 0.06 -17.15 1.35
C PHE A 10 0.14 -17.95 0.03
N HIS A 11 -0.84 -18.85 -0.19
CA HIS A 11 -1.37 -19.07 -1.55
C HIS A 11 -1.67 -17.68 -2.17
N PRO A 12 -1.79 -17.46 -3.50
CA PRO A 12 -1.95 -16.12 -4.05
C PRO A 12 -3.35 -15.60 -3.71
N LEU A 13 -3.47 -15.08 -2.49
CA LEU A 13 -4.62 -14.40 -1.96
C LEU A 13 -4.76 -13.11 -2.75
N ASN A 14 -5.96 -12.83 -3.22
CA ASN A 14 -6.23 -11.54 -3.83
C ASN A 14 -6.11 -10.42 -2.77
N ARG A 15 -6.10 -9.15 -3.22
CA ARG A 15 -5.83 -8.02 -2.33
C ARG A 15 -6.80 -7.93 -1.15
N MET A 16 -8.10 -8.14 -1.39
CA MET A 16 -9.12 -8.15 -0.34
C MET A 16 -8.92 -9.30 0.65
N GLU A 17 -8.50 -10.47 0.19
CA GLU A 17 -8.18 -11.60 1.07
C GLU A 17 -6.95 -11.32 1.94
N ARG A 18 -5.91 -10.66 1.40
CA ARG A 18 -4.74 -10.23 2.19
C ARG A 18 -5.12 -9.18 3.22
N PHE A 19 -5.96 -8.22 2.82
CA PHE A 19 -6.46 -7.17 3.69
C PHE A 19 -7.29 -7.77 4.84
N ALA A 20 -8.28 -8.61 4.55
CA ALA A 20 -9.08 -9.32 5.54
C ALA A 20 -8.22 -10.20 6.48
N LEU A 21 -7.16 -10.82 5.94
CA LEU A 21 -6.22 -11.63 6.69
C LEU A 21 -5.41 -10.81 7.70
N LEU A 22 -4.82 -9.69 7.26
CA LEU A 22 -4.10 -8.76 8.14
C LEU A 22 -5.02 -8.28 9.25
N LEU A 23 -6.18 -7.79 8.85
CA LEU A 23 -7.20 -7.28 9.73
C LEU A 23 -7.57 -8.32 10.81
N THR A 24 -7.81 -9.56 10.43
CA THR A 24 -8.05 -10.66 11.39
C THR A 24 -6.90 -10.83 12.39
N ASP A 25 -5.65 -10.77 11.94
CA ASP A 25 -4.48 -10.89 12.82
C ASP A 25 -4.29 -9.65 13.71
N VAL A 26 -4.62 -8.46 13.23
CA VAL A 26 -4.65 -7.22 14.03
C VAL A 26 -5.67 -7.35 15.17
N ARG A 27 -6.90 -7.79 14.86
CA ARG A 27 -7.95 -7.99 15.87
C ARG A 27 -7.51 -9.01 16.93
N LYS A 28 -6.95 -10.14 16.51
CA LYS A 28 -6.43 -11.16 17.42
C LYS A 28 -5.28 -10.63 18.28
N CYS A 29 -4.43 -9.78 17.72
CA CYS A 29 -3.39 -9.08 18.48
C CYS A 29 -4.01 -8.22 19.60
N PHE A 30 -5.06 -7.47 19.29
CA PHE A 30 -5.79 -6.65 20.26
C PHE A 30 -6.48 -7.48 21.35
N SER A 31 -7.11 -8.61 20.99
CA SER A 31 -7.78 -9.49 21.97
C SER A 31 -6.83 -10.38 22.78
N GLY A 32 -5.52 -10.26 22.56
CA GLY A 32 -4.51 -11.12 23.19
C GLY A 32 -4.54 -12.57 22.71
N GLU A 33 -5.25 -12.85 21.61
CA GLU A 33 -5.31 -14.15 20.98
C GLU A 33 -4.04 -14.47 20.17
N ALA A 34 -3.81 -15.76 19.94
CA ALA A 34 -2.76 -16.21 19.04
C ALA A 34 -3.05 -15.71 17.61
N HIS A 35 -2.12 -14.94 17.08
CA HIS A 35 -2.17 -14.32 15.76
C HIS A 35 -0.96 -14.76 14.92
N ARG A 36 -1.09 -14.73 13.59
CA ARG A 36 -0.08 -15.30 12.69
C ARG A 36 1.08 -14.37 12.38
N LEU A 37 0.84 -13.06 12.45
CA LEU A 37 1.78 -12.02 12.05
C LEU A 37 2.42 -11.39 13.29
N SER A 38 3.70 -11.00 13.21
CA SER A 38 4.31 -10.20 14.29
C SER A 38 3.75 -8.77 14.29
N GLN A 39 3.83 -8.06 15.43
CA GLN A 39 3.42 -6.66 15.52
C GLN A 39 4.17 -5.75 14.53
N GLU A 40 5.46 -6.01 14.30
CA GLU A 40 6.26 -5.31 13.29
C GLU A 40 5.73 -5.55 11.88
N LYS A 41 5.37 -6.81 11.55
CA LYS A 41 4.80 -7.13 10.24
C LYS A 41 3.40 -6.55 10.07
N ILE A 42 2.61 -6.52 11.14
CA ILE A 42 1.31 -5.85 11.19
C ILE A 42 1.48 -4.36 10.89
N SER A 43 2.41 -3.66 11.57
CA SER A 43 2.69 -2.25 11.30
C SER A 43 3.10 -2.03 9.85
N GLN A 44 4.05 -2.81 9.33
CA GLN A 44 4.52 -2.67 7.96
C GLN A 44 3.37 -2.83 6.95
N MET A 45 2.51 -3.84 7.14
CA MET A 45 1.38 -4.04 6.25
C MET A 45 0.32 -2.94 6.39
N LEU A 46 0.09 -2.42 7.60
CA LEU A 46 -0.78 -1.25 7.80
C LEU A 46 -0.22 -0.02 7.08
N ASP A 47 1.10 0.19 7.10
CA ASP A 47 1.74 1.27 6.35
C ASP A 47 1.57 1.09 4.84
N GLU A 48 1.84 -0.11 4.33
CA GLU A 48 1.60 -0.45 2.91
C GLU A 48 0.14 -0.19 2.52
N ILE A 49 -0.81 -0.49 3.40
CA ILE A 49 -2.23 -0.23 3.15
C ILE A 49 -2.55 1.26 3.14
N VAL A 50 -2.08 2.00 4.16
CA VAL A 50 -2.33 3.44 4.29
C VAL A 50 -1.74 4.19 3.09
N HIS A 51 -0.59 3.75 2.58
CA HIS A 51 0.13 4.45 1.50
C HIS A 51 -0.23 3.93 0.10
N ASP A 52 -0.23 2.61 -0.13
CA ASP A 52 -0.43 2.02 -1.46
C ASP A 52 -1.87 1.56 -1.69
N GLU A 53 -2.52 0.95 -0.69
CA GLU A 53 -3.88 0.43 -0.87
C GLU A 53 -4.95 1.54 -0.80
N HIS A 54 -4.73 2.63 -0.06
CA HIS A 54 -5.61 3.80 -0.11
C HIS A 54 -5.66 4.44 -1.50
N LEU A 55 -4.50 4.61 -2.14
CA LEU A 55 -4.41 5.06 -3.53
C LEU A 55 -5.18 4.10 -4.45
N PHE A 56 -5.09 2.80 -4.19
CA PHE A 56 -5.80 1.78 -4.93
C PHE A 56 -7.32 1.84 -4.74
N TYR A 57 -7.83 1.96 -3.52
CA TYR A 57 -9.27 2.13 -3.25
C TYR A 57 -9.80 3.42 -3.86
N MET A 58 -9.03 4.51 -3.78
CA MET A 58 -9.35 5.76 -4.44
C MET A 58 -9.38 5.59 -5.97
N ILE A 59 -8.42 4.89 -6.58
CA ILE A 59 -8.43 4.55 -8.02
C ILE A 59 -9.65 3.69 -8.37
N PHE A 60 -9.97 2.70 -7.55
CA PHE A 60 -11.13 1.83 -7.73
C PHE A 60 -12.43 2.64 -7.70
N PHE A 61 -12.62 3.47 -6.68
CA PHE A 61 -13.79 4.31 -6.55
C PHE A 61 -13.88 5.37 -7.64
N MET A 62 -12.76 5.95 -8.07
CA MET A 62 -12.71 6.85 -9.22
C MET A 62 -13.08 6.13 -10.53
N GLY A 63 -12.62 4.89 -10.71
CA GLY A 63 -12.96 4.04 -11.84
C GLY A 63 -14.44 3.67 -11.86
N ALA A 64 -14.98 3.25 -10.71
CA ALA A 64 -16.40 2.98 -10.47
C ALA A 64 -17.25 4.23 -10.75
N TYR A 65 -16.90 5.36 -10.13
CA TYR A 65 -17.55 6.66 -10.34
C TYR A 65 -17.56 7.05 -11.82
N HIS A 66 -16.42 6.95 -12.51
CA HIS A 66 -16.34 7.29 -13.92
C HIS A 66 -17.15 6.32 -14.79
N ALA A 67 -17.13 5.03 -14.49
CA ALA A 67 -17.89 4.01 -15.20
C ALA A 67 -19.41 4.21 -15.07
N VAL A 68 -19.88 4.57 -13.87
CA VAL A 68 -21.29 4.88 -13.57
C VAL A 68 -21.68 6.23 -14.19
N LYS A 69 -20.92 7.29 -13.92
CA LYS A 69 -21.25 8.66 -14.34
C LYS A 69 -21.22 8.87 -15.85
N LYS A 70 -20.20 8.33 -16.54
CA LYS A 70 -20.06 8.60 -17.98
C LYS A 70 -20.88 7.65 -18.85
N GLU A 71 -21.43 6.58 -18.26
CA GLU A 71 -21.62 5.29 -18.92
C GLU A 71 -20.35 4.88 -19.67
N ASN A 72 -19.81 3.70 -19.42
CA ASN A 72 -18.76 3.20 -20.32
C ASN A 72 -19.30 3.19 -21.77
N LYS A 73 -18.85 4.15 -22.58
CA LYS A 73 -19.43 4.50 -23.88
C LYS A 73 -19.35 3.34 -24.87
N SER A 74 -18.40 2.44 -24.65
CA SER A 74 -18.28 1.18 -25.38
C SER A 74 -18.55 -0.03 -24.50
N GLU A 75 -19.13 -1.07 -25.10
CA GLU A 75 -19.30 -2.38 -24.48
C GLU A 75 -17.97 -2.98 -23.99
N LYS A 76 -16.88 -2.74 -24.71
CA LYS A 76 -15.52 -3.15 -24.33
C LYS A 76 -15.09 -2.55 -22.98
N GLN A 77 -15.19 -1.23 -22.82
CA GLN A 77 -14.82 -0.56 -21.56
C GLN A 77 -15.69 -1.02 -20.38
N ARG A 78 -16.97 -1.29 -20.64
CA ARG A 78 -17.89 -1.85 -19.65
C ARG A 78 -17.44 -3.24 -19.20
N LYS A 79 -17.12 -4.11 -20.15
CA LYS A 79 -16.62 -5.47 -19.89
C LYS A 79 -15.29 -5.45 -19.14
N GLU A 80 -14.37 -4.57 -19.51
CA GLU A 80 -13.09 -4.39 -18.80
C GLU A 80 -13.31 -3.92 -17.35
N SER A 81 -14.24 -2.99 -17.13
CA SER A 81 -14.58 -2.53 -15.77
C SER A 81 -15.22 -3.63 -14.92
N ILE A 82 -16.12 -4.42 -15.52
CA ILE A 82 -16.75 -5.57 -14.84
C ILE A 82 -15.69 -6.62 -14.50
N ASN A 83 -14.83 -6.99 -15.46
CA ASN A 83 -13.77 -7.97 -15.22
C ASN A 83 -12.78 -7.49 -14.14
N ALA A 84 -12.43 -6.20 -14.14
CA ALA A 84 -11.60 -5.62 -13.10
C ALA A 84 -12.27 -5.74 -11.73
N MET A 85 -13.57 -5.43 -11.61
CA MET A 85 -14.32 -5.61 -10.36
C MET A 85 -14.39 -7.09 -9.95
N GLU A 86 -14.61 -8.00 -10.89
CA GLU A 86 -14.65 -9.44 -10.64
C GLU A 86 -13.31 -9.96 -10.09
N VAL A 87 -12.19 -9.56 -10.68
CA VAL A 87 -10.85 -9.91 -10.22
C VAL A 87 -10.54 -9.31 -8.85
N LEU A 88 -10.85 -8.03 -8.66
CA LEU A 88 -10.50 -7.29 -7.44
C LEU A 88 -11.29 -7.76 -6.22
N MET A 89 -12.58 -7.98 -6.41
CA MET A 89 -13.44 -8.52 -5.38
C MET A 89 -13.26 -10.03 -5.25
N GLY A 90 -12.61 -10.69 -6.22
CA GLY A 90 -12.48 -12.13 -6.37
C GLY A 90 -13.80 -12.85 -6.70
N TRP A 91 -14.79 -12.14 -7.24
CA TRP A 91 -16.20 -12.57 -7.38
C TRP A 91 -16.42 -13.83 -8.22
N GLU A 92 -15.38 -14.29 -8.92
CA GLU A 92 -15.43 -15.52 -9.71
C GLU A 92 -15.78 -16.78 -8.89
N LYS A 93 -15.71 -16.73 -7.55
CA LYS A 93 -15.84 -17.91 -6.67
C LYS A 93 -17.05 -17.92 -5.73
N GLN A 94 -17.72 -16.80 -5.49
CA GLN A 94 -18.80 -16.67 -4.48
C GLN A 94 -19.74 -15.51 -4.84
N SER A 95 -21.02 -15.63 -4.49
CA SER A 95 -22.01 -14.54 -4.66
C SER A 95 -21.66 -13.31 -3.81
N VAL A 96 -22.15 -12.13 -4.20
CA VAL A 96 -21.95 -10.88 -3.42
C VAL A 96 -22.44 -11.07 -2.00
N ARG A 97 -23.60 -11.72 -1.83
CA ARG A 97 -24.13 -12.14 -0.52
C ARG A 97 -23.17 -12.99 0.31
N GLU A 98 -22.55 -14.01 -0.28
CA GLU A 98 -21.63 -14.91 0.43
C GLU A 98 -20.36 -14.18 0.87
N LYS A 99 -19.93 -13.15 0.12
CA LYS A 99 -18.76 -12.34 0.48
C LYS A 99 -19.03 -11.26 1.48
N VAL A 100 -20.16 -10.59 1.34
CA VAL A 100 -20.73 -9.76 2.39
C VAL A 100 -20.72 -10.63 3.64
N ASN A 101 -21.48 -11.73 3.67
CA ASN A 101 -21.58 -12.60 4.85
C ASN A 101 -20.26 -13.21 5.36
N SER A 102 -19.27 -13.50 4.50
CA SER A 102 -17.98 -14.04 4.96
C SER A 102 -17.07 -12.97 5.56
N VAL A 103 -17.26 -11.71 5.16
CA VAL A 103 -16.62 -10.55 5.76
C VAL A 103 -17.28 -10.17 7.09
N TYR A 104 -18.59 -10.39 7.24
CA TYR A 104 -19.27 -10.17 8.53
C TYR A 104 -19.04 -11.33 9.49
N ILE A 105 -18.23 -11.09 10.54
CA ILE A 105 -18.05 -12.04 11.66
C ILE A 105 -19.35 -12.20 12.47
N ARG A 106 -20.30 -11.27 12.36
CA ARG A 106 -21.69 -11.47 12.82
C ARG A 106 -22.59 -11.78 11.63
N PRO A 107 -23.33 -12.90 11.63
CA PRO A 107 -24.36 -13.10 10.62
C PRO A 107 -25.32 -11.90 10.66
N LEU A 108 -25.53 -11.27 9.51
CA LEU A 108 -26.65 -10.33 9.34
C LEU A 108 -27.93 -11.13 9.55
N ASN A 109 -28.38 -11.20 10.81
CA ASN A 109 -29.57 -11.95 11.18
C ASN A 109 -30.82 -11.43 10.44
N VAL A 110 -30.78 -10.18 9.97
CA VAL A 110 -31.83 -9.55 9.16
C VAL A 110 -31.88 -10.11 7.72
N LEU A 111 -30.78 -10.60 7.14
CA LEU A 111 -30.72 -11.06 5.75
C LEU A 111 -31.04 -12.55 5.57
N ASN A 112 -31.04 -13.33 6.66
CA ASN A 112 -31.23 -14.77 6.55
C ASN A 112 -32.68 -15.19 6.37
N ASP A 113 -33.63 -14.43 6.92
CA ASP A 113 -35.05 -14.79 6.88
C ASP A 113 -35.77 -14.38 5.57
N GLU A 114 -35.32 -13.33 4.86
CA GLU A 114 -35.98 -12.85 3.62
C GLU A 114 -35.48 -13.53 2.31
N LEU A 115 -34.35 -14.25 2.38
CA LEU A 115 -33.61 -14.75 1.20
C LEU A 115 -33.32 -16.25 1.25
N ALA A 116 -34.10 -17.02 1.99
CA ALA A 116 -33.81 -18.43 2.30
C ALA A 116 -34.07 -19.43 1.15
N SER A 117 -34.66 -19.04 0.03
CA SER A 117 -34.86 -19.97 -1.10
C SER A 117 -33.67 -19.94 -2.06
N LYS A 118 -33.04 -21.10 -2.31
CA LYS A 118 -31.98 -21.27 -3.31
C LYS A 118 -32.39 -20.76 -4.71
N LYS A 119 -33.69 -20.69 -5.00
CA LYS A 119 -34.27 -20.22 -6.26
C LYS A 119 -34.14 -18.70 -6.46
N ASP A 120 -33.95 -17.93 -5.40
CA ASP A 120 -33.83 -16.47 -5.47
C ASP A 120 -32.39 -15.98 -5.72
N ARG A 121 -31.38 -16.86 -5.68
CA ARG A 121 -29.97 -16.48 -5.91
C ARG A 121 -29.70 -16.00 -7.34
N ASP A 122 -30.59 -16.30 -8.28
CA ASP A 122 -30.45 -15.91 -9.68
C ASP A 122 -31.26 -14.64 -10.04
N ASN A 123 -31.81 -13.93 -9.06
CA ASN A 123 -32.59 -12.70 -9.30
C ASN A 123 -31.76 -11.44 -8.99
N PRO A 124 -31.03 -10.87 -9.97
CA PRO A 124 -30.16 -9.71 -9.77
C PRO A 124 -30.94 -8.47 -9.29
N THR A 125 -32.23 -8.35 -9.62
CA THR A 125 -33.08 -7.23 -9.18
C THR A 125 -33.40 -7.29 -7.69
N LYS A 126 -33.68 -8.48 -7.15
CA LYS A 126 -33.92 -8.68 -5.71
C LYS A 126 -32.65 -8.40 -4.91
N GLU A 127 -31.51 -8.88 -5.39
CA GLU A 127 -30.21 -8.64 -4.75
C GLU A 127 -29.80 -7.17 -4.79
N PHE A 128 -29.97 -6.50 -5.93
CA PHE A 128 -29.72 -5.06 -6.06
C PHE A 128 -30.60 -4.23 -5.10
N SER A 129 -31.91 -4.52 -5.03
CA SER A 129 -32.82 -3.83 -4.11
C SER A 129 -32.41 -4.01 -2.64
N THR A 130 -31.92 -5.20 -2.29
CA THR A 130 -31.43 -5.51 -0.94
C THR A 130 -30.17 -4.69 -0.63
N LEU A 131 -29.22 -4.62 -1.56
CA LEU A 131 -28.01 -3.81 -1.42
C LEU A 131 -28.33 -2.31 -1.32
N MET A 132 -29.31 -1.82 -2.07
CA MET A 132 -29.74 -0.40 -1.99
C MET A 132 -30.33 -0.07 -0.62
N LYS A 133 -31.17 -0.95 -0.06
CA LYS A 133 -31.70 -0.77 1.29
C LYS A 133 -30.57 -0.70 2.32
N LEU A 134 -29.64 -1.65 2.27
CA LEU A 134 -28.48 -1.69 3.16
C LEU A 134 -27.56 -0.47 2.98
N PHE A 135 -27.38 -0.01 1.75
CA PHE A 135 -26.63 1.20 1.42
C PHE A 135 -27.23 2.42 2.13
N HIS A 136 -28.53 2.67 2.03
CA HIS A 136 -29.14 3.82 2.71
C HIS A 136 -29.06 3.69 4.24
N GLU A 137 -29.33 2.51 4.79
CA GLU A 137 -29.21 2.25 6.24
C GLU A 137 -27.79 2.56 6.74
N LYS A 138 -26.76 2.14 5.99
CA LYS A 138 -25.37 2.39 6.34
C LYS A 138 -24.98 3.84 6.08
N ARG A 139 -25.48 4.49 5.02
CA ARG A 139 -25.23 5.92 4.70
C ARG A 139 -25.59 6.80 5.86
N ASP A 140 -26.77 6.58 6.42
CA ASP A 140 -27.25 7.38 7.53
C ASP A 140 -26.49 7.06 8.85
N SER A 141 -25.82 5.91 8.93
CA SER A 141 -24.91 5.60 10.04
C SER A 141 -23.55 6.30 9.94
N LEU A 142 -23.09 6.64 8.73
CA LEU A 142 -21.82 7.36 8.50
C LEU A 142 -21.85 8.77 9.07
N THR A 143 -22.97 9.47 8.89
CA THR A 143 -23.15 10.84 9.39
C THR A 143 -23.03 10.91 10.92
N ASN A 144 -23.22 9.78 11.60
CA ASN A 144 -23.13 9.63 13.05
C ASN A 144 -21.83 8.97 13.51
N PHE A 145 -20.87 8.70 12.62
CA PHE A 145 -19.64 7.99 12.94
C PHE A 145 -18.81 8.71 14.03
N THR A 146 -18.66 10.03 13.91
CA THR A 146 -17.97 10.87 14.92
C THR A 146 -18.72 10.95 16.26
N GLN A 147 -20.00 10.58 16.28
CA GLN A 147 -20.83 10.55 17.48
C GLN A 147 -20.82 9.18 18.16
N ARG A 148 -20.36 8.11 17.48
CA ARG A 148 -20.29 6.75 18.04
C ARG A 148 -19.41 6.69 19.29
N ARG A 149 -18.31 7.46 19.31
CA ARG A 149 -17.34 7.44 20.41
C ARG A 149 -16.93 8.85 20.82
N PRO A 150 -16.99 9.21 22.11
CA PRO A 150 -16.62 10.56 22.57
C PRO A 150 -15.19 10.98 22.20
N PHE A 151 -14.23 10.04 22.20
CA PHE A 151 -12.82 10.34 21.95
C PHE A 151 -12.48 10.60 20.48
N TYR A 152 -13.39 10.33 19.54
CA TYR A 152 -13.22 10.68 18.13
C TYR A 152 -13.20 12.18 17.88
N LYS A 153 -13.89 12.96 18.74
CA LYS A 153 -13.87 14.42 18.65
C LYS A 153 -12.47 15.02 18.78
N GLU A 154 -11.55 14.32 19.46
CA GLU A 154 -10.18 14.78 19.63
C GLU A 154 -9.25 14.38 18.48
N ILE A 155 -9.63 13.34 17.73
CA ILE A 155 -8.84 12.80 16.61
C ILE A 155 -9.25 13.45 15.29
N LEU A 156 -10.54 13.74 15.14
CA LEU A 156 -11.19 13.96 13.86
C LEU A 156 -11.81 15.37 13.76
N ASN A 157 -11.19 16.36 14.40
CA ASN A 157 -11.66 17.76 14.38
C ASN A 157 -10.66 18.65 13.60
N PRO A 158 -11.09 19.35 12.53
CA PRO A 158 -12.46 19.43 11.99
C PRO A 158 -12.91 18.13 11.32
N PRO A 159 -14.22 17.83 11.26
CA PRO A 159 -14.75 16.57 10.75
C PRO A 159 -14.24 16.34 9.32
N PRO A 160 -13.30 15.40 9.12
CA PRO A 160 -12.82 15.10 7.79
C PRO A 160 -13.91 14.43 6.94
N GLN A 161 -13.61 14.21 5.67
CA GLN A 161 -14.43 13.39 4.78
C GLN A 161 -14.30 11.90 5.12
N ALA A 162 -15.25 11.08 4.66
CA ALA A 162 -15.40 9.66 5.01
C ALA A 162 -14.10 8.83 4.96
N THR A 163 -13.33 8.88 3.87
CA THR A 163 -12.05 8.13 3.74
C THR A 163 -10.91 8.70 4.57
N LEU A 164 -10.90 10.01 4.78
CA LEU A 164 -9.90 10.70 5.57
C LEU A 164 -9.99 10.28 7.05
N TYR A 165 -11.19 9.96 7.56
CA TYR A 165 -11.35 9.33 8.88
C TYR A 165 -10.55 8.03 9.01
N VAL A 166 -10.75 7.13 8.06
CA VAL A 166 -10.12 5.81 8.09
C VAL A 166 -8.61 5.92 8.04
N CYS A 167 -8.07 6.78 7.17
CA CYS A 167 -6.63 6.97 7.06
C CYS A 167 -6.03 7.50 8.36
N ILE A 168 -6.65 8.51 8.96
CA ILE A 168 -6.21 9.07 10.25
C ILE A 168 -6.27 7.99 11.33
N LEU A 169 -7.35 7.21 11.40
CA LEU A 169 -7.50 6.16 12.39
C LEU A 169 -6.50 5.00 12.19
N LEU A 170 -6.25 4.58 10.93
CA LEU A 170 -5.23 3.58 10.60
C LEU A 170 -3.82 4.06 10.95
N GLU A 171 -3.51 5.34 10.69
CA GLU A 171 -2.24 5.96 11.09
C GLU A 171 -2.07 5.92 12.61
N LYS A 172 -3.14 6.21 13.38
CA LYS A 172 -3.12 6.09 14.85
C LYS A 172 -2.88 4.67 15.32
N VAL A 173 -3.44 3.66 14.65
CA VAL A 173 -3.19 2.25 14.97
C VAL A 173 -1.74 1.87 14.64
N ALA A 174 -1.21 2.29 13.49
CA ALA A 174 0.17 2.04 13.11
C ALA A 174 1.15 2.68 14.12
N ASP A 175 0.91 3.94 14.51
CA ASP A 175 1.71 4.63 15.51
C ASP A 175 1.61 3.98 16.89
N PHE A 176 0.47 3.39 17.24
CA PHE A 176 0.30 2.62 18.48
C PHE A 176 1.18 1.38 18.49
N PHE A 177 1.18 0.58 17.41
CA PHE A 177 2.06 -0.59 17.28
C PHE A 177 3.55 -0.23 17.29
N ARG A 178 3.90 0.99 16.86
CA ARG A 178 5.28 1.51 16.91
C ARG A 178 5.65 2.14 18.26
N PHE A 179 4.76 2.11 19.25
CA PHE A 179 4.92 2.79 20.54
C PHE A 179 5.11 4.32 20.43
N LYS A 180 4.71 4.92 19.30
CA LYS A 180 4.74 6.37 19.07
C LYS A 180 3.49 7.05 19.60
N GLU A 181 2.35 6.38 19.49
CA GLU A 181 1.09 6.84 20.07
C GLU A 181 0.93 6.27 21.48
N LYS A 182 0.87 7.15 22.48
CA LYS A 182 0.77 6.79 23.90
C LYS A 182 -0.56 7.21 24.52
N LYS A 183 -1.38 7.96 23.77
CA LYS A 183 -2.62 8.54 24.27
C LYS A 183 -3.74 7.52 24.41
N PHE A 184 -3.72 6.47 23.60
CA PHE A 184 -4.76 5.45 23.56
C PHE A 184 -4.30 4.16 24.23
N ASN A 185 -5.23 3.46 24.86
CA ASN A 185 -5.02 2.13 25.39
C ASN A 185 -5.46 1.04 24.38
N TRP A 186 -5.20 -0.23 24.73
CA TRP A 186 -5.55 -1.39 23.90
C TRP A 186 -7.05 -1.46 23.58
N ASP A 187 -7.93 -1.24 24.56
CA ASP A 187 -9.38 -1.25 24.35
C ASP A 187 -9.81 -0.16 23.36
N GLN A 188 -9.25 1.05 23.47
CA GLN A 188 -9.54 2.15 22.54
C GLN A 188 -9.03 1.83 21.12
N MET A 189 -7.89 1.17 21.00
CA MET A 189 -7.34 0.76 19.71
C MET A 189 -8.12 -0.40 19.08
N GLU A 190 -8.58 -1.36 19.88
CA GLU A 190 -9.50 -2.40 19.43
C GLU A 190 -10.79 -1.78 18.89
N ASN A 191 -11.35 -0.82 19.63
CA ASN A 191 -12.54 -0.07 19.22
C ASN A 191 -12.31 0.75 17.94
N ILE A 192 -11.16 1.41 17.81
CA ILE A 192 -10.77 2.14 16.59
C ILE A 192 -10.70 1.17 15.41
N MET A 193 -10.06 0.02 15.60
CA MET A 193 -9.98 -1.00 14.56
C MET A 193 -11.36 -1.49 14.18
N GLU A 194 -12.18 -1.96 15.13
CA GLU A 194 -13.53 -2.44 14.84
C GLU A 194 -14.35 -1.44 14.02
N ASP A 195 -14.23 -0.15 14.35
CA ASP A 195 -14.89 0.90 13.59
C ASP A 195 -14.29 1.10 12.19
N ILE A 196 -12.95 1.06 12.02
CA ILE A 196 -12.29 1.07 10.69
C ILE A 196 -12.77 -0.12 9.84
N PHE A 197 -12.87 -1.28 10.45
CA PHE A 197 -13.31 -2.53 9.84
C PHE A 197 -14.74 -2.43 9.34
N GLU A 198 -15.65 -2.02 10.22
CA GLU A 198 -17.06 -1.80 9.89
C GLU A 198 -17.17 -0.75 8.79
N PHE A 199 -16.37 0.30 8.85
CA PHE A 199 -16.39 1.37 7.87
C PHE A 199 -15.90 0.89 6.50
N LEU A 200 -14.66 0.43 6.38
CA LEU A 200 -14.04 0.10 5.10
C LEU A 200 -14.72 -1.10 4.45
N LEU A 201 -14.80 -2.22 5.15
CA LEU A 201 -15.17 -3.47 4.53
C LEU A 201 -16.63 -3.48 4.12
N GLU A 202 -17.52 -2.93 4.96
CA GLU A 202 -18.94 -2.94 4.66
C GLU A 202 -19.26 -1.96 3.52
N TRP A 203 -18.74 -0.74 3.59
CA TRP A 203 -19.02 0.27 2.57
C TRP A 203 -18.45 -0.05 1.21
N ILE A 204 -17.17 -0.45 1.17
CA ILE A 204 -16.52 -0.83 -0.08
C ILE A 204 -17.31 -1.96 -0.72
N SER A 205 -17.72 -2.97 0.07
CA SER A 205 -18.45 -4.12 -0.45
C SER A 205 -19.84 -3.76 -1.00
N ILE A 206 -20.60 -2.93 -0.28
CA ILE A 206 -21.93 -2.49 -0.71
C ILE A 206 -21.84 -1.64 -1.97
N VAL A 207 -20.97 -0.63 -1.98
CA VAL A 207 -20.80 0.29 -3.11
C VAL A 207 -20.24 -0.44 -4.34
N ALA A 208 -19.27 -1.33 -4.17
CA ALA A 208 -18.76 -2.16 -5.25
C ALA A 208 -19.87 -3.05 -5.82
N GLY A 209 -20.65 -3.71 -4.95
CA GLY A 209 -21.79 -4.53 -5.36
C GLY A 209 -22.81 -3.75 -6.18
N LEU A 210 -23.27 -2.61 -5.67
CA LEU A 210 -24.21 -1.73 -6.37
C LEU A 210 -23.67 -1.26 -7.73
N THR A 211 -22.41 -0.84 -7.77
CA THR A 211 -21.73 -0.44 -9.00
C THR A 211 -21.71 -1.58 -10.01
N TYR A 212 -21.36 -2.78 -9.58
CA TYR A 212 -21.32 -3.95 -10.46
C TYR A 212 -22.70 -4.30 -11.03
N TYR A 213 -23.74 -4.35 -10.19
CA TYR A 213 -25.09 -4.65 -10.66
C TYR A 213 -25.59 -3.58 -11.63
N HIS A 214 -25.29 -2.31 -11.35
CA HIS A 214 -25.57 -1.22 -12.26
C HIS A 214 -24.85 -1.40 -13.62
N LEU A 215 -23.53 -1.67 -13.60
CA LEU A 215 -22.75 -1.81 -14.84
C LEU A 215 -23.14 -3.06 -15.65
N LYS A 216 -23.31 -4.20 -14.98
CA LYS A 216 -23.56 -5.50 -15.61
C LYS A 216 -25.00 -5.68 -16.07
N TYR A 217 -25.96 -5.27 -15.25
CA TYR A 217 -27.39 -5.52 -15.50
C TYR A 217 -28.21 -4.25 -15.77
N ARG A 218 -27.59 -3.06 -15.72
CA ARG A 218 -28.27 -1.76 -15.88
C ARG A 218 -29.40 -1.54 -14.87
N LEU A 219 -29.19 -2.00 -13.64
CA LEU A 219 -30.14 -1.81 -12.54
C LEU A 219 -29.90 -0.47 -11.83
N GLY A 220 -30.97 0.12 -11.28
CA GLY A 220 -30.94 1.40 -10.58
C GLY A 220 -31.76 2.49 -11.27
N THR A 221 -32.60 3.18 -10.51
CA THR A 221 -33.24 4.41 -11.00
C THR A 221 -32.21 5.53 -11.12
N LYS A 222 -32.53 6.58 -11.90
CA LYS A 222 -31.67 7.76 -12.00
C LYS A 222 -31.31 8.33 -10.62
N GLU A 223 -32.30 8.42 -9.73
CA GLU A 223 -32.11 8.90 -8.35
C GLU A 223 -31.16 8.01 -7.54
N GLN A 224 -31.33 6.69 -7.60
CA GLN A 224 -30.44 5.74 -6.92
C GLN A 224 -29.00 5.82 -7.44
N VAL A 225 -28.83 6.06 -8.74
CA VAL A 225 -27.52 6.23 -9.36
C VAL A 225 -26.87 7.55 -8.92
N GLU A 226 -27.62 8.65 -8.91
CA GLU A 226 -27.11 9.94 -8.40
C GLU A 226 -26.72 9.84 -6.93
N ASP A 227 -27.54 9.19 -6.09
CA ASP A 227 -27.24 9.00 -4.67
C ASP A 227 -26.00 8.12 -4.45
N LEU A 228 -25.83 7.05 -5.25
CA LEU A 228 -24.60 6.26 -5.26
C LEU A 228 -23.38 7.10 -5.67
N LEU A 229 -23.53 7.98 -6.67
CA LEU A 229 -22.47 8.87 -7.13
C LEU A 229 -22.13 9.92 -6.07
N ASP A 230 -23.11 10.43 -5.34
CA ASP A 230 -22.92 11.38 -4.24
C ASP A 230 -22.19 10.72 -3.07
N ALA A 231 -22.60 9.52 -2.67
CA ALA A 231 -21.85 8.76 -1.66
C ALA A 231 -20.41 8.47 -2.11
N LEU A 232 -20.18 8.15 -3.39
CA LEU A 232 -18.83 8.01 -3.93
C LEU A 232 -18.04 9.31 -3.87
N LYS A 233 -18.66 10.47 -4.14
CA LYS A 233 -17.99 11.77 -4.01
C LYS A 233 -17.64 12.05 -2.55
N ASP A 234 -18.57 11.85 -1.64
CA ASP A 234 -18.39 12.08 -0.20
C ASP A 234 -17.30 11.18 0.39
N ILE A 235 -17.30 9.90 0.00
CA ILE A 235 -16.28 8.93 0.37
C ILE A 235 -14.92 9.41 -0.12
N ASN A 236 -14.79 9.87 -1.37
CA ASN A 236 -13.50 10.32 -1.90
C ASN A 236 -13.15 11.78 -1.58
N GLY A 237 -14.04 12.51 -0.91
CA GLY A 237 -13.79 13.88 -0.53
C GLY A 237 -13.91 14.93 -1.63
N TYR A 238 -14.76 14.70 -2.63
CA TYR A 238 -14.97 15.62 -3.74
C TYR A 238 -16.22 16.48 -3.53
N GLU A 239 -16.07 17.74 -3.09
CA GLU A 239 -17.21 18.68 -3.01
C GLU A 239 -17.73 19.10 -4.40
N GLU A 240 -16.86 19.20 -5.42
CA GLU A 240 -17.25 19.47 -6.83
C GLU A 240 -16.39 18.69 -7.84
N HIS A 241 -16.88 18.61 -9.08
CA HIS A 241 -16.22 17.95 -10.21
C HIS A 241 -14.82 18.50 -10.50
N ARG A 242 -13.78 17.99 -9.84
CA ARG A 242 -12.42 18.10 -10.38
C ARG A 242 -12.41 17.39 -11.73
N LYS A 243 -12.12 18.15 -12.79
CA LYS A 243 -11.84 17.58 -14.11
C LYS A 243 -10.59 16.70 -13.95
N LEU A 244 -10.77 15.38 -14.04
CA LEU A 244 -9.67 14.43 -14.17
C LEU A 244 -8.74 14.92 -15.30
N GLY A 245 -7.52 15.33 -14.92
CA GLY A 245 -6.53 15.94 -15.82
C GLY A 245 -5.95 17.27 -15.33
N VAL A 246 -6.54 17.92 -14.33
CA VAL A 246 -5.93 19.10 -13.67
C VAL A 246 -5.47 18.68 -12.27
N LEU A 247 -4.17 18.46 -12.15
CA LEU A 247 -3.45 18.05 -10.93
C LEU A 247 -3.26 19.27 -10.01
N GLU A 248 -4.33 19.98 -9.65
CA GLU A 248 -4.25 21.00 -8.62
C GLU A 248 -4.47 20.37 -7.25
N GLU A 249 -3.38 20.36 -6.49
CA GLU A 249 -3.18 20.00 -5.08
C GLU A 249 -4.30 19.19 -4.42
N MET A 250 -4.07 17.88 -4.28
CA MET A 250 -4.77 17.06 -3.29
C MET A 250 -4.63 17.68 -1.88
N PRO A 251 -5.58 17.43 -0.96
CA PRO A 251 -5.40 17.79 0.44
C PRO A 251 -4.06 17.22 0.89
N ARG A 252 -3.10 18.09 1.17
CA ARG A 252 -1.82 17.68 1.74
C ARG A 252 -2.15 17.23 3.16
N PHE A 253 -2.40 15.93 3.33
CA PHE A 253 -2.14 15.26 4.59
C PHE A 253 -0.78 15.78 5.04
N SER A 254 -0.72 16.32 6.26
CA SER A 254 0.51 16.90 6.77
C SER A 254 1.58 15.81 6.88
N LEU A 255 2.30 15.61 5.79
CA LEU A 255 3.71 15.30 5.75
C LEU A 255 4.39 16.40 6.57
N SER A 256 4.30 16.32 7.89
CA SER A 256 5.10 17.13 8.78
C SER A 256 6.55 16.73 8.55
N GLY A 257 7.16 17.38 7.54
CA GLY A 257 8.58 17.30 7.24
C GLY A 257 9.01 17.07 5.79
N ARG A 258 8.13 16.90 4.79
CA ARG A 258 8.61 16.82 3.38
C ARG A 258 7.74 17.62 2.42
N SER A 259 8.11 18.89 2.24
CA SER A 259 7.70 19.68 1.10
C SER A 259 8.11 18.99 -0.20
N VAL A 260 7.19 19.00 -1.15
CA VAL A 260 7.34 18.53 -2.53
C VAL A 260 8.55 19.19 -3.22
N GLU A 261 9.71 18.52 -3.18
CA GLU A 261 10.88 18.76 -4.05
C GLU A 261 10.81 17.88 -5.31
N SER A 262 9.61 17.63 -5.87
CA SER A 262 9.46 16.65 -6.96
C SER A 262 9.97 17.13 -8.34
N SER A 263 10.75 18.22 -8.40
CA SER A 263 11.33 18.75 -9.65
C SER A 263 12.86 18.77 -9.69
N THR A 264 13.56 18.26 -8.66
CA THR A 264 15.03 18.40 -8.59
C THR A 264 15.82 17.11 -8.82
N PHE A 265 15.14 15.96 -8.85
CA PHE A 265 15.81 14.66 -9.00
C PHE A 265 15.84 14.23 -10.47
N GLU A 266 17.05 14.05 -11.00
CA GLU A 266 17.29 13.41 -12.29
C GLU A 266 17.56 11.93 -12.09
N GLN A 267 16.84 11.09 -12.84
CA GLN A 267 17.04 9.66 -12.80
C GLN A 267 18.25 9.28 -13.66
N ILE A 268 19.24 8.65 -13.04
CA ILE A 268 20.37 8.03 -13.72
C ILE A 268 20.03 6.54 -13.86
N LYS A 269 20.01 6.05 -15.08
CA LYS A 269 19.74 4.64 -15.39
C LYS A 269 21.06 3.87 -15.38
N LEU A 270 21.10 2.79 -14.61
CA LEU A 270 22.16 1.79 -14.67
C LEU A 270 21.49 0.49 -15.16
N GLU A 271 21.60 0.20 -16.45
CA GLU A 271 20.97 -0.96 -17.09
C GLU A 271 22.08 -1.86 -17.66
N LEU A 272 22.04 -3.14 -17.30
CA LEU A 272 22.84 -4.20 -17.92
C LEU A 272 21.96 -5.01 -18.88
N ASP A 273 22.58 -5.76 -19.79
CA ASP A 273 21.90 -6.81 -20.54
C ASP A 273 21.31 -7.86 -19.57
N GLY A 274 20.01 -7.75 -19.29
CA GLY A 274 19.30 -8.60 -18.34
C GLY A 274 18.72 -7.90 -17.11
N GLY A 275 18.80 -6.56 -17.01
CA GLY A 275 18.06 -5.78 -16.02
C GLY A 275 18.94 -4.94 -15.09
N CYS A 276 18.50 -4.78 -13.84
CA CYS A 276 19.19 -3.95 -12.85
C CYS A 276 20.48 -4.65 -12.38
N PRO A 277 21.63 -3.95 -12.32
CA PRO A 277 22.86 -4.53 -11.78
C PRO A 277 22.72 -4.78 -10.28
N SER A 278 23.22 -5.92 -9.80
CA SER A 278 23.56 -6.04 -8.38
C SER A 278 24.77 -5.16 -8.03
N VAL A 279 24.88 -4.75 -6.77
CA VAL A 279 26.01 -3.94 -6.28
C VAL A 279 27.34 -4.66 -6.54
N ILE A 280 27.40 -5.98 -6.31
CA ILE A 280 28.60 -6.79 -6.54
C ILE A 280 28.90 -7.04 -8.03
N SER A 281 27.95 -6.78 -8.94
CA SER A 281 28.22 -6.91 -10.39
C SER A 281 29.32 -5.95 -10.85
N TYR A 282 29.66 -4.92 -10.07
CA TYR A 282 30.81 -4.07 -10.35
C TYR A 282 32.14 -4.83 -10.29
N GLU A 283 32.27 -5.93 -9.54
CA GLU A 283 33.53 -6.69 -9.47
C GLU A 283 33.79 -7.50 -10.76
N ASP A 284 32.72 -7.90 -11.44
CA ASP A 284 32.78 -8.71 -12.66
C ASP A 284 33.03 -7.81 -13.88
N GLU A 285 34.20 -7.97 -14.51
CA GLU A 285 34.59 -7.20 -15.69
C GLU A 285 33.65 -7.41 -16.89
N GLY A 286 33.16 -8.64 -17.09
CA GLY A 286 32.21 -8.95 -18.14
C GLY A 286 30.89 -8.22 -17.92
N ARG A 287 30.38 -8.19 -16.69
CA ARG A 287 29.18 -7.43 -16.33
C ARG A 287 29.39 -5.92 -16.46
N ARG A 288 30.53 -5.38 -16.02
CA ARG A 288 30.86 -3.95 -16.22
C ARG A 288 30.82 -3.57 -17.69
N SER A 289 31.35 -4.43 -18.57
CA SER A 289 31.35 -4.16 -20.02
C SER A 289 29.95 -4.17 -20.66
N GLN A 290 28.94 -4.72 -19.98
CA GLN A 290 27.54 -4.73 -20.42
C GLN A 290 26.75 -3.50 -19.96
N LEU A 291 27.35 -2.58 -19.19
CA LEU A 291 26.68 -1.36 -18.76
C LEU A 291 26.43 -0.45 -19.95
N GLN A 292 25.15 -0.20 -20.23
CA GLN A 292 24.75 0.65 -21.33
C GLN A 292 25.25 2.09 -21.11
N ASP A 293 25.83 2.66 -22.17
CA ASP A 293 26.33 4.03 -22.20
C ASP A 293 27.24 4.36 -20.99
N SER A 294 28.19 3.45 -20.68
CA SER A 294 29.04 3.51 -19.48
C SER A 294 29.84 4.81 -19.35
N GLU A 295 30.32 5.34 -20.48
CA GLU A 295 31.22 6.51 -20.54
C GLU A 295 30.48 7.85 -20.61
N ASP A 296 29.15 7.84 -20.68
CA ASP A 296 28.37 9.08 -20.73
C ASP A 296 28.49 9.84 -19.41
N LEU A 297 28.84 11.12 -19.53
CA LEU A 297 28.86 12.05 -18.42
C LEU A 297 27.43 12.38 -17.95
N VAL A 298 27.02 11.82 -16.81
CA VAL A 298 25.67 11.98 -16.25
C VAL A 298 25.58 13.03 -15.14
N ILE A 299 26.69 13.33 -14.46
CA ILE A 299 26.77 14.41 -13.47
C ILE A 299 27.99 15.27 -13.77
N LYS A 300 27.81 16.59 -13.93
CA LYS A 300 28.91 17.53 -14.22
C LYS A 300 29.63 18.05 -12.99
N ASP A 301 29.04 17.87 -11.81
CA ASP A 301 29.65 18.26 -10.54
C ASP A 301 30.83 17.35 -10.21
N GLU A 302 31.97 17.93 -9.82
CA GLU A 302 33.17 17.16 -9.47
C GLU A 302 33.10 16.52 -8.08
N LYS A 303 32.11 16.90 -7.26
CA LYS A 303 31.86 16.34 -5.93
C LYS A 303 30.39 16.02 -5.77
N ILE A 304 30.10 14.81 -5.33
CA ILE A 304 28.75 14.33 -5.03
C ILE A 304 28.72 13.66 -3.66
N LYS A 305 27.52 13.53 -3.11
CA LYS A 305 27.26 12.73 -1.90
C LYS A 305 26.31 11.60 -2.25
N ILE A 306 26.55 10.38 -1.77
CA ILE A 306 25.63 9.26 -1.94
C ILE A 306 25.06 8.89 -0.58
N LEU A 307 23.73 8.88 -0.49
CA LEU A 307 22.99 8.48 0.71
C LEU A 307 22.67 6.98 0.64
N PHE A 308 23.28 6.22 1.53
CA PHE A 308 23.06 4.78 1.71
C PHE A 308 22.12 4.59 2.90
N GLN A 309 20.94 3.99 2.66
CA GLN A 309 19.90 3.79 3.69
C GLN A 309 19.51 2.32 3.84
N TYR A 310 19.60 1.54 2.77
CA TYR A 310 19.25 0.12 2.78
C TYR A 310 20.50 -0.73 2.54
N PRO A 311 20.71 -1.83 3.26
CA PRO A 311 19.90 -2.35 4.35
C PRO A 311 20.46 -1.93 5.72
N LEU A 312 20.55 -0.62 5.96
CA LEU A 312 21.20 -0.05 7.14
C LEU A 312 20.16 0.32 8.18
N SER A 313 20.55 0.32 9.46
CA SER A 313 19.71 0.91 10.53
C SER A 313 19.98 2.41 10.68
N ASN A 314 21.20 2.83 10.31
CA ASN A 314 21.66 4.20 10.38
C ASN A 314 22.02 4.68 8.97
N ASP A 315 21.43 5.80 8.54
CA ASP A 315 21.74 6.40 7.25
C ASP A 315 23.22 6.82 7.17
N VAL A 316 23.84 6.55 6.02
CA VAL A 316 25.26 6.89 5.77
C VAL A 316 25.34 7.79 4.55
N LEU A 317 26.02 8.93 4.70
CA LEU A 317 26.30 9.85 3.61
C LEU A 317 27.80 9.83 3.33
N LEU A 318 28.21 9.33 2.16
CA LEU A 318 29.60 9.30 1.73
C LEU A 318 29.83 10.30 0.59
N GLU A 319 30.97 10.98 0.62
CA GLU A 319 31.38 11.95 -0.42
C GLU A 319 32.34 11.29 -1.42
N PHE A 320 32.14 11.58 -2.70
CA PHE A 320 32.97 11.11 -3.80
C PHE A 320 33.39 12.28 -4.67
N GLU A 321 34.59 12.19 -5.24
CA GLU A 321 35.16 13.23 -6.09
C GLU A 321 35.65 12.63 -7.42
N SER A 322 35.42 13.35 -8.51
CA SER A 322 35.88 12.99 -9.86
C SER A 322 36.11 14.24 -10.70
N ILE A 323 37.32 14.40 -11.22
CA ILE A 323 37.71 15.58 -12.02
C ILE A 323 36.93 15.54 -13.34
N GLY A 324 36.26 16.64 -13.69
CA GLY A 324 35.43 16.71 -14.89
C GLY A 324 34.02 16.09 -14.76
N GLY A 325 33.65 15.59 -13.58
CA GLY A 325 32.33 15.01 -13.29
C GLY A 325 32.31 13.49 -13.26
N PHE A 326 31.11 12.90 -13.32
CA PHE A 326 30.89 11.46 -13.16
C PHE A 326 30.19 10.88 -14.38
N THR A 327 30.79 9.83 -14.94
CA THR A 327 30.17 8.96 -15.93
C THR A 327 29.21 7.96 -15.26
N ARG A 328 28.41 7.23 -16.04
CA ARG A 328 27.58 6.13 -15.48
C ARG A 328 28.45 5.07 -14.81
N MET A 329 29.59 4.74 -15.39
CA MET A 329 30.56 3.80 -14.80
C MET A 329 31.09 4.32 -13.47
N ASP A 330 31.38 5.61 -13.35
CA ASP A 330 31.83 6.21 -12.09
C ASP A 330 30.76 6.12 -11.01
N ILE A 331 29.49 6.36 -11.36
CA ILE A 331 28.39 6.22 -10.40
C ILE A 331 28.26 4.77 -9.92
N PHE A 332 28.35 3.79 -10.83
CA PHE A 332 28.30 2.39 -10.46
C PHE A 332 29.47 2.00 -9.52
N ARG A 333 30.69 2.47 -9.84
CA ARG A 333 31.88 2.32 -9.00
C ARG A 333 31.68 2.91 -7.61
N CYS A 334 31.20 4.15 -7.50
CA CYS A 334 31.00 4.83 -6.21
C CYS A 334 29.97 4.10 -5.33
N ILE A 335 28.89 3.58 -5.92
CA ILE A 335 27.89 2.77 -5.19
C ILE A 335 28.54 1.50 -4.63
N TYR A 336 29.30 0.77 -5.45
CA TYR A 336 30.03 -0.43 -5.02
C TYR A 336 31.04 -0.13 -3.92
N GLU A 337 31.91 0.87 -4.11
CA GLU A 337 32.93 1.26 -3.13
C GLU A 337 32.30 1.71 -1.80
N GLY A 338 31.17 2.44 -1.86
CA GLY A 338 30.45 2.87 -0.68
C GLY A 338 29.87 1.71 0.13
N TYR A 339 29.18 0.77 -0.52
CA TYR A 339 28.68 -0.43 0.16
C TYR A 339 29.81 -1.31 0.67
N LYS A 340 30.86 -1.53 -0.14
CA LYS A 340 32.02 -2.31 0.27
C LYS A 340 32.65 -1.74 1.54
N LYS A 341 32.91 -0.43 1.57
CA LYS A 341 33.43 0.25 2.77
C LYS A 341 32.53 0.07 3.98
N ILE A 342 31.21 0.22 3.82
CA ILE A 342 30.23 0.07 4.90
C ILE A 342 30.27 -1.36 5.47
N TYR A 343 30.27 -2.38 4.61
CA TYR A 343 30.30 -3.78 5.03
C TYR A 343 31.65 -4.16 5.66
N GLU A 344 32.77 -3.76 5.06
CA GLU A 344 34.12 -4.04 5.58
C GLU A 344 34.38 -3.38 6.94
N GLU A 345 33.96 -2.12 7.13
CA GLU A 345 34.09 -1.44 8.42
C GLU A 345 33.22 -2.10 9.50
N GLU A 346 31.98 -2.45 9.19
CA GLU A 346 31.09 -3.13 10.14
C GLU A 346 31.64 -4.52 10.53
N GLU A 347 32.13 -5.29 9.55
CA GLU A 347 32.70 -6.62 9.77
C GLU A 347 34.03 -6.55 10.51
N LYS A 348 34.84 -5.51 10.28
CA LYS A 348 36.05 -5.29 11.07
C LYS A 348 35.75 -4.98 12.53
N ASP A 349 34.67 -4.26 12.80
CA ASP A 349 34.28 -3.85 14.15
C ASP A 349 33.63 -5.00 14.95
N LEU A 350 32.78 -5.81 14.31
CA LEU A 350 31.96 -6.83 15.00
C LEU A 350 32.04 -8.25 14.44
N GLY A 351 32.69 -8.45 13.29
CA GLY A 351 32.61 -9.68 12.50
C GLY A 351 31.30 -9.82 11.72
N ASP A 352 31.21 -10.87 10.89
CA ASP A 352 29.95 -11.26 10.25
C ASP A 352 29.02 -11.91 11.28
N PRO A 353 27.81 -11.37 11.55
CA PRO A 353 26.85 -12.00 12.43
C PRO A 353 26.23 -13.28 11.83
N GLY A 354 26.57 -13.62 10.58
CA GLY A 354 26.03 -14.76 9.85
C GLY A 354 24.59 -14.54 9.41
N SER A 355 23.89 -15.62 9.05
CA SER A 355 22.47 -15.57 8.69
C SER A 355 21.58 -15.50 9.92
N ALA A 356 20.42 -14.83 9.78
CA ALA A 356 19.39 -14.83 10.81
C ALA A 356 18.83 -16.25 11.04
N PRO A 357 18.41 -16.61 12.27
CA PRO A 357 17.88 -17.94 12.56
C PRO A 357 16.75 -18.33 11.59
N HIS A 358 16.94 -19.45 10.89
CA HIS A 358 15.99 -20.03 9.94
C HIS A 358 15.74 -19.24 8.65
N LEU A 359 16.55 -18.21 8.35
CA LEU A 359 16.50 -17.44 7.11
C LEU A 359 17.85 -17.50 6.39
N LEU A 360 17.85 -17.28 5.07
CA LEU A 360 19.10 -17.14 4.30
C LEU A 360 19.68 -15.71 4.42
N ASN A 361 18.82 -14.77 4.82
CA ASN A 361 19.11 -13.37 5.07
C ASN A 361 20.18 -13.16 6.15
N ARG A 362 21.01 -12.12 5.98
CA ARG A 362 22.01 -11.70 6.96
C ARG A 362 21.32 -11.29 8.28
N ALA A 363 21.84 -11.76 9.40
CA ALA A 363 21.43 -11.30 10.72
C ALA A 363 21.76 -9.81 10.89
N ARG A 364 21.04 -9.13 11.80
CA ARG A 364 21.32 -7.74 12.15
C ARG A 364 22.63 -7.64 12.93
N SER A 365 23.52 -6.75 12.51
CA SER A 365 24.64 -6.30 13.33
C SER A 365 24.25 -5.07 14.15
N ASN A 366 24.88 -4.90 15.31
CA ASN A 366 24.69 -3.74 16.18
C ASN A 366 25.87 -2.76 16.07
N GLY A 367 26.54 -2.73 14.91
CA GLY A 367 27.71 -1.90 14.69
C GLY A 367 27.34 -0.50 14.27
N LYS A 368 28.35 0.23 13.78
CA LYS A 368 28.25 1.63 13.36
C LYS A 368 27.10 1.88 12.39
N TYR A 369 26.88 0.95 11.45
CA TYR A 369 25.90 1.08 10.39
C TYR A 369 24.63 0.27 10.64
N GLY A 370 24.73 -0.79 11.46
CA GLY A 370 23.60 -1.61 11.85
C GLY A 370 22.98 -2.35 10.66
N ILE A 371 23.82 -3.02 9.86
CA ILE A 371 23.44 -3.76 8.66
C ILE A 371 22.49 -4.91 9.03
N TRP A 372 21.42 -5.12 8.26
CA TRP A 372 20.46 -6.21 8.47
C TRP A 372 19.95 -6.81 7.15
N GLY A 373 19.30 -7.97 7.20
CA GLY A 373 18.53 -8.52 6.08
C GLY A 373 19.35 -9.14 4.95
N HIS A 374 20.32 -8.43 4.37
CA HIS A 374 20.94 -8.85 3.11
C HIS A 374 22.45 -8.75 3.15
N TYR A 375 23.12 -9.70 2.51
CA TYR A 375 24.52 -9.57 2.19
C TYR A 375 24.66 -8.60 1.02
N MET A 376 25.85 -7.98 0.88
CA MET A 376 26.10 -7.05 -0.23
C MET A 376 25.84 -7.69 -1.60
N GLY A 377 26.06 -9.01 -1.71
CA GLY A 377 25.81 -9.79 -2.93
C GLY A 377 24.34 -9.87 -3.35
N ASP A 378 23.41 -9.65 -2.42
CA ASP A 378 21.98 -9.69 -2.69
C ASP A 378 21.42 -8.32 -3.09
N LEU A 379 22.20 -7.23 -3.01
CA LEU A 379 21.69 -5.88 -3.23
C LEU A 379 21.59 -5.56 -4.73
N TYR A 380 20.40 -5.19 -5.20
CA TYR A 380 20.15 -4.75 -6.58
C TYR A 380 19.91 -3.26 -6.68
N ILE A 381 20.56 -2.60 -7.64
CA ILE A 381 20.43 -1.15 -7.87
C ILE A 381 19.24 -0.91 -8.80
N GLU A 382 18.05 -0.72 -8.22
CA GLU A 382 16.80 -0.52 -8.95
C GLU A 382 16.62 0.92 -9.45
N GLY A 383 17.35 1.88 -8.87
CA GLY A 383 17.30 3.25 -9.32
C GLY A 383 18.31 4.17 -8.64
N VAL A 384 18.79 5.15 -9.41
CA VAL A 384 19.69 6.19 -8.95
C VAL A 384 19.05 7.55 -9.23
N LEU A 385 18.89 8.36 -8.20
CA LEU A 385 18.22 9.66 -8.29
C LEU A 385 19.20 10.76 -7.84
N TYR A 386 19.64 11.60 -8.77
CA TYR A 386 20.56 12.70 -8.49
C TYR A 386 19.81 14.01 -8.25
N ASN A 387 20.00 14.62 -7.09
CA ASN A 387 19.51 15.95 -6.80
C ASN A 387 20.57 17.01 -7.10
N LYS A 388 20.32 17.83 -8.11
CA LYS A 388 21.23 18.90 -8.54
C LYS A 388 21.39 20.02 -7.51
N SER A 389 20.39 20.30 -6.69
CA SER A 389 20.44 21.44 -5.76
C SER A 389 21.42 21.21 -4.62
N ASN A 390 21.51 19.98 -4.12
CA ASN A 390 22.35 19.60 -2.99
C ASN A 390 23.44 18.57 -3.34
N LYS A 391 23.58 18.25 -4.63
CA LYS A 391 24.56 17.32 -5.18
C LYS A 391 24.52 15.93 -4.53
N THR A 392 23.32 15.48 -4.15
CA THR A 392 23.12 14.21 -3.43
C THR A 392 22.42 13.18 -4.31
N ILE A 393 22.96 11.97 -4.32
CA ILE A 393 22.35 10.80 -4.92
C ILE A 393 21.55 10.04 -3.85
N LYS A 394 20.32 9.68 -4.18
CA LYS A 394 19.50 8.70 -3.46
C LYS A 394 19.43 7.41 -4.26
N LEU A 395 19.56 6.30 -3.57
CA LEU A 395 19.50 4.96 -4.15
C LEU A 395 18.13 4.33 -3.87
N ARG A 396 17.61 3.59 -4.85
CA ARG A 396 16.56 2.59 -4.66
C ARG A 396 17.22 1.23 -4.79
N ILE A 397 17.29 0.52 -3.67
CA ILE A 397 17.96 -0.77 -3.58
C ILE A 397 16.92 -1.83 -3.27
N GLY A 398 16.88 -2.88 -4.10
CA GLY A 398 16.10 -4.10 -3.89
C GLY A 398 17.00 -5.26 -3.48
N SER A 399 16.40 -6.44 -3.30
CA SER A 399 17.08 -7.67 -2.91
C SER A 399 16.41 -8.94 -3.39
#